data_AF-A0A8J3CPD1-F1
#
_entry.id   AF-A0A8J3CPD1-F1
#
_cell.length_a   1.000
_cell.length_b   1.000
_cell.length_c   1.000
_cell.angle_alpha   90.00
_cell.angle_beta   90.00
_cell.angle_gamma   90.00
#
_symmetry.space_group_name_H-M   'P 1'
#
loop_
_entity.id
_entity.type
_entity.pdbx_description
1 polymer ?
#
loop_
_entity_poly.entity_id
_entity_poly.type
_entity_poly.pdbx_seq_one_letter_code
_entity_poly.pdbx_strand_id
1 'polypeptide(L)'
;MTAPDPLITRSAAQGRPVDRMIAGLATLGFIASLATKLWFFIGFAETDPGFSPASSAFLLSFMLGAFAIIPCAFIARLAWTAWRTGFVLSYGVWSLLLSLPWVGLALIASRSDWMPGWLSVGPLLIALPTACWAIASIILLSRDSSERIGGTDR
;
A
#
# COMPACT_ATOMS: atom_id res chain seq x y z
N MET A 1 -7.62 6.51 -35.59
CA MET A 1 -8.22 5.69 -34.52
C MET A 1 -7.28 4.50 -34.29
N THR A 2 -6.37 4.61 -33.33
CA THR A 2 -5.43 3.56 -32.96
C THR A 2 -6.18 2.46 -32.23
N ALA A 3 -6.06 1.21 -32.69
CA ALA A 3 -6.62 0.06 -32.01
C ALA A 3 -6.07 0.01 -30.56
N PRO A 4 -6.91 -0.28 -29.55
CA PRO A 4 -6.42 -0.43 -28.18
C PRO A 4 -5.45 -1.60 -28.11
N ASP A 5 -4.27 -1.39 -27.51
CA ASP A 5 -3.25 -2.42 -27.32
C ASP A 5 -3.85 -3.67 -26.67
N PRO A 6 -3.75 -4.86 -27.30
CA PRO A 6 -4.34 -6.10 -26.80
C PRO A 6 -3.69 -6.61 -25.49
N LEU A 7 -2.63 -5.96 -25.02
CA LEU A 7 -1.85 -6.39 -23.85
C LEU A 7 -2.28 -5.74 -22.52
N ILE A 8 -3.17 -4.73 -22.54
CA ILE A 8 -3.63 -4.08 -21.30
C ILE A 8 -5.07 -4.47 -21.02
N THR A 9 -5.25 -5.64 -20.42
CA THR A 9 -6.56 -6.09 -19.91
C THR A 9 -6.96 -5.19 -18.73
N ARG A 10 -7.88 -4.25 -19.00
CA ARG A 10 -8.50 -3.36 -18.01
C ARG A 10 -9.85 -3.91 -17.60
N SER A 11 -10.12 -3.88 -16.30
CA SER A 11 -11.48 -4.13 -15.80
C SER A 11 -12.42 -3.06 -16.36
N ALA A 12 -13.59 -3.47 -16.85
CA ALA A 12 -14.61 -2.53 -17.34
C ALA A 12 -15.20 -1.66 -16.21
N ALA A 13 -15.17 -2.16 -14.97
CA ALA A 13 -15.79 -1.53 -13.83
C ALA A 13 -14.89 -0.42 -13.25
N GLN A 14 -15.09 0.81 -13.74
CA GLN A 14 -14.49 2.01 -13.17
C GLN A 14 -15.25 2.46 -11.91
N GLY A 15 -14.59 3.20 -11.02
CA GLY A 15 -15.26 3.87 -9.90
C GLY A 15 -15.67 2.98 -8.72
N ARG A 16 -15.08 1.78 -8.56
CA ARG A 16 -15.48 0.85 -7.48
C ARG A 16 -15.27 1.50 -6.09
N PRO A 17 -16.28 1.48 -5.19
CA PRO A 17 -16.17 2.14 -3.89
C PRO A 17 -15.02 1.57 -3.05
N VAL A 18 -14.71 0.28 -3.22
CA VAL A 18 -13.61 -0.39 -2.54
C VAL A 18 -12.25 0.24 -2.90
N ASP A 19 -12.03 0.62 -4.16
CA ASP A 19 -10.76 1.25 -4.60
C ASP A 19 -10.56 2.59 -3.87
N ARG A 20 -11.63 3.37 -3.70
CA ARG A 20 -11.61 4.63 -2.95
C ARG A 20 -11.38 4.42 -1.45
N MET A 21 -11.99 3.39 -0.86
CA MET A 21 -11.75 3.03 0.55
C MET A 21 -10.29 2.66 0.78
N ILE A 22 -9.71 1.86 -0.11
CA ILE A 22 -8.30 1.45 -0.02
C ILE A 22 -7.36 2.63 -0.24
N ALA A 23 -7.66 3.52 -1.20
CA ALA A 23 -6.91 4.76 -1.38
C ALA A 23 -6.93 5.62 -0.09
N GLY A 24 -8.10 5.76 0.53
CA GLY A 24 -8.25 6.46 1.81
C GLY A 24 -7.45 5.80 2.94
N LEU A 25 -7.55 4.47 3.08
CA LEU A 25 -6.84 3.71 4.11
C LEU A 25 -5.31 3.82 3.95
N ALA A 26 -4.81 3.68 2.73
CA ALA A 26 -3.38 3.83 2.44
C ALA A 26 -2.89 5.27 2.67
N THR A 27 -3.73 6.27 2.39
CA THR A 27 -3.44 7.68 2.69
C THR A 27 -3.38 7.93 4.20
N LEU A 28 -4.31 7.36 4.97
CA LEU A 28 -4.27 7.40 6.44
C LEU A 28 -3.00 6.73 6.98
N GLY A 29 -2.62 5.59 6.42
CA GLY A 29 -1.37 4.90 6.76
C GLY A 29 -0.13 5.75 6.49
N PHE A 30 -0.12 6.46 5.36
CA PHE A 30 0.94 7.41 5.01
C PHE A 30 1.01 8.57 6.02
N ILE A 31 -0.12 9.21 6.33
CA ILE A 31 -0.18 10.32 7.28
C ILE A 31 0.24 9.87 8.69
N ALA A 32 -0.28 8.73 9.15
CA ALA A 32 0.07 8.17 10.45
C ALA A 32 1.57 7.86 10.54
N SER A 33 2.13 7.23 9.50
CA SER A 33 3.57 6.96 9.44
C SER A 33 4.39 8.24 9.50
N LEU A 34 4.01 9.26 8.72
CA LEU A 34 4.70 10.55 8.72
C LEU A 34 4.62 11.24 10.10
N ALA A 35 3.44 11.25 10.72
CA ALA A 35 3.23 11.84 12.04
C ALA A 35 4.06 11.14 13.13
N THR A 36 4.09 9.80 13.15
CA THR A 36 4.91 9.04 14.10
C THR A 36 6.39 9.34 13.93
N LYS A 37 6.88 9.49 12.69
CA LYS A 37 8.29 9.84 12.44
C LYS A 37 8.64 11.26 12.85
N LEU A 38 7.74 12.21 12.56
CA LEU A 38 7.92 13.59 12.98
C LEU A 38 7.94 13.68 14.51
N TRP A 39 7.06 12.97 15.20
CA TRP A 39 7.05 12.92 16.67
C TRP A 39 8.33 12.30 17.23
N PHE A 40 8.78 11.15 16.70
CA PHE A 40 10.05 10.54 17.10
C PHE A 40 11.24 11.51 16.91
N PHE A 41 11.27 12.23 15.80
CA PHE A 41 12.31 13.19 15.51
C PHE A 41 12.28 14.39 16.48
N ILE A 42 11.11 14.95 16.77
CA ILE A 42 10.95 16.06 17.72
C ILE A 42 11.41 15.64 19.12
N GLY A 43 10.96 14.48 19.62
CA GLY A 43 11.38 13.98 20.93
C GLY A 43 12.88 13.72 21.02
N PHE A 44 13.50 13.28 19.93
CA PHE A 44 14.96 13.15 19.86
C PHE A 44 15.67 14.50 19.88
N ALA A 45 15.18 15.48 19.11
CA ALA A 45 15.75 16.82 19.02
C ALA A 45 15.69 17.58 20.36
N GLU A 46 14.66 17.33 21.17
CA GLU A 46 14.54 17.88 22.53
C GLU A 46 15.54 17.24 23.52
N THR A 47 15.92 15.99 23.28
CA THR A 47 16.79 15.22 24.19
C THR A 47 18.28 15.44 23.91
N ASP A 48 18.66 15.63 22.63
CA ASP A 48 20.06 15.83 22.22
C ASP A 48 20.17 16.94 21.14
N PRO A 49 20.42 18.21 21.53
CA PRO A 49 20.39 19.35 20.61
C PRO A 49 21.62 19.48 19.71
N GLY A 50 22.57 18.54 19.77
CA GLY A 50 23.76 18.56 18.91
C GLY A 50 23.42 18.30 17.43
N PHE A 51 23.96 19.11 16.52
CA PHE A 51 23.71 18.96 15.07
C PHE A 51 24.11 17.59 14.52
N SER A 52 25.24 17.03 14.97
CA SER A 52 25.72 15.71 14.56
C SER A 52 24.76 14.58 14.99
N PRO A 53 24.39 14.42 16.28
CA PRO A 53 23.42 13.41 16.69
C PRO A 53 22.03 13.64 16.07
N ALA A 54 21.55 14.89 15.96
CA ALA A 54 20.27 15.21 15.33
C ALA A 54 20.20 14.80 13.85
N SER A 55 21.27 15.04 13.08
CA SER A 55 21.32 14.64 11.66
C SER A 55 21.30 13.11 11.48
N SER A 56 22.01 12.37 12.34
CA SER A 56 22.04 10.91 12.31
C SER A 56 20.69 10.29 12.71
N ALA A 57 20.03 10.82 13.75
CA ALA A 57 18.71 10.39 14.18
C ALA A 57 17.62 10.75 13.18
N PHE A 58 17.73 11.89 12.50
CA PHE A 58 16.89 12.26 11.37
C PHE A 58 17.04 11.22 10.24
N LEU A 59 18.27 10.95 9.82
CA LEU A 59 18.55 10.02 8.72
C LEU A 59 18.02 8.61 9.05
N LEU A 60 18.25 8.14 10.28
CA LEU A 60 17.81 6.81 10.71
C LEU A 60 16.28 6.73 10.81
N SER A 61 15.64 7.75 11.40
CA SER A 61 14.19 7.81 11.56
C SER A 61 13.47 7.87 10.22
N PHE A 62 13.95 8.73 9.30
CA PHE A 62 13.36 8.93 7.99
C PHE A 62 13.75 7.84 6.98
N MET A 63 14.97 7.28 6.99
CA MET A 63 15.31 6.13 6.13
C MET A 63 14.51 4.89 6.52
N LEU A 64 14.46 4.57 7.82
CA LEU A 64 13.66 3.45 8.31
C LEU A 64 12.16 3.72 8.11
N GLY A 65 11.75 4.99 8.17
CA GLY A 65 10.38 5.42 7.88
C GLY A 65 10.01 5.40 6.41
N ALA A 66 10.95 5.69 5.51
CA ALA A 66 10.75 5.68 4.07
C ALA A 66 10.25 4.32 3.60
N PHE A 67 10.72 3.24 4.24
CA PHE A 67 10.23 1.89 3.99
C PHE A 67 8.72 1.77 4.23
N ALA A 68 8.12 2.43 5.23
CA ALA A 68 6.67 2.39 5.45
C ALA A 68 5.92 3.45 4.62
N ILE A 69 6.51 4.65 4.49
CA ILE A 69 5.91 5.80 3.84
C ILE A 69 5.75 5.57 2.33
N ILE A 70 6.79 5.06 1.66
CA ILE A 70 6.82 4.90 0.20
C ILE A 70 5.75 3.89 -0.27
N PRO A 71 5.64 2.66 0.29
CA PRO A 71 4.60 1.71 -0.08
C PRO A 71 3.19 2.26 0.14
N CYS A 72 2.93 2.92 1.28
CA CYS A 72 1.60 3.51 1.53
C CYS A 72 1.24 4.58 0.50
N ALA A 73 2.17 5.50 0.19
CA ALA A 73 1.95 6.51 -0.84
C ALA A 73 1.72 5.90 -2.22
N PHE A 74 2.50 4.87 -2.57
CA PHE A 74 2.40 4.21 -3.87
C PHE A 74 1.09 3.42 -4.00
N ILE A 75 0.69 2.67 -2.96
CA ILE A 75 -0.59 1.96 -2.91
C ILE A 75 -1.76 2.95 -2.98
N ALA A 76 -1.71 4.06 -2.24
CA ALA A 76 -2.74 5.11 -2.30
C ALA A 76 -2.88 5.66 -3.73
N ARG A 77 -1.75 5.94 -4.40
CA ARG A 77 -1.73 6.39 -5.78
C ARG A 77 -2.31 5.33 -6.72
N LEU A 78 -1.89 4.08 -6.61
CA LEU A 78 -2.38 2.97 -7.44
C LEU A 78 -3.89 2.75 -7.28
N ALA A 79 -4.38 2.73 -6.04
CA ALA A 79 -5.81 2.58 -5.74
C ALA A 79 -6.64 3.76 -6.26
N TRP A 80 -6.12 4.99 -6.13
CA TRP A 80 -6.76 6.18 -6.70
C TRP A 80 -6.79 6.14 -8.23
N THR A 81 -5.69 5.72 -8.87
CA THR A 81 -5.66 5.56 -10.33
C THR A 81 -6.60 4.43 -10.77
N ALA A 82 -6.66 3.31 -10.05
CA ALA A 82 -7.60 2.24 -10.33
C ALA A 82 -9.05 2.73 -10.27
N TRP A 83 -9.38 3.56 -9.27
CA TRP A 83 -10.69 4.16 -9.14
C TRP A 83 -11.05 5.06 -10.34
N ARG A 84 -10.12 5.91 -10.81
CA ARG A 84 -10.38 6.87 -11.92
C ARG A 84 -10.32 6.25 -13.31
N THR A 85 -9.40 5.32 -13.56
CA THR A 85 -9.10 4.81 -14.92
C THR A 85 -9.48 3.34 -15.12
N GLY A 86 -9.95 2.66 -14.08
CA GLY A 86 -10.17 1.23 -14.05
C GLY A 86 -8.93 0.46 -13.57
N PHE A 87 -9.18 -0.74 -13.06
CA PHE A 87 -8.15 -1.62 -12.50
C PHE A 87 -7.39 -2.37 -13.61
N VAL A 88 -6.06 -2.46 -13.50
CA VAL A 88 -5.20 -3.32 -14.33
C VAL A 88 -4.40 -4.27 -13.46
N LEU A 89 -3.97 -5.39 -14.05
CA LEU A 89 -3.20 -6.43 -13.37
C LEU A 89 -1.94 -5.87 -12.69
N SER A 90 -1.22 -4.97 -13.36
CA SER A 90 0.00 -4.38 -12.82
C SER A 90 -0.24 -3.63 -11.50
N TYR A 91 -1.38 -2.94 -11.35
CA TYR A 91 -1.73 -2.25 -10.10
C TYR A 91 -1.87 -3.25 -8.95
N GLY A 92 -2.57 -4.37 -9.18
CA GLY A 92 -2.71 -5.43 -8.19
C GLY A 92 -1.37 -6.08 -7.80
N VAL A 93 -0.55 -6.42 -8.79
CA VAL A 93 0.76 -7.06 -8.55
C VAL A 93 1.69 -6.13 -7.77
N TRP A 94 1.78 -4.85 -8.16
CA TRP A 94 2.58 -3.88 -7.42
C TRP A 94 2.06 -3.66 -6.00
N SER A 95 0.74 -3.55 -5.82
CA SER A 95 0.16 -3.43 -4.48
C SER A 95 0.42 -4.66 -3.62
N LEU A 96 0.43 -5.87 -4.19
CA LEU A 96 0.79 -7.10 -3.48
C LEU A 96 2.27 -7.12 -3.08
N LEU A 97 3.18 -6.85 -4.00
CA LEU A 97 4.61 -6.79 -3.73
C LEU A 97 4.93 -5.77 -2.63
N LEU A 98 4.19 -4.67 -2.60
CA LEU A 98 4.35 -3.60 -1.61
C LEU A 98 3.64 -3.86 -0.27
N SER A 99 2.66 -4.77 -0.19
CA SER A 99 1.90 -5.03 1.05
C SER A 99 2.30 -6.34 1.74
N LEU A 100 2.64 -7.39 0.97
CA LEU A 100 3.02 -8.71 1.49
C LEU A 100 4.18 -8.69 2.49
N PRO A 101 5.31 -8.00 2.21
CA PRO A 101 6.41 -7.89 3.16
C PRO A 101 5.97 -7.27 4.50
N TRP A 102 5.03 -6.31 4.46
CA TRP A 102 4.50 -5.65 5.65
C TRP A 102 3.56 -6.55 6.46
N VAL A 103 2.73 -7.35 5.79
CA VAL A 103 1.94 -8.36 6.47
C VAL A 103 2.85 -9.35 7.19
N GLY A 104 3.90 -9.84 6.51
CA GLY A 104 4.88 -10.75 7.09
C GLY A 104 5.61 -10.13 8.29
N LEU A 105 6.16 -8.93 8.12
CA LEU A 105 6.85 -8.19 9.18
C LEU A 105 5.93 -7.92 10.38
N ALA A 106 4.68 -7.53 10.14
CA ALA A 106 3.76 -7.23 11.22
C ALA A 106 3.30 -8.50 11.96
N LEU A 107 3.18 -9.63 11.27
CA LEU A 107 2.95 -10.93 11.91
C LEU A 107 4.15 -11.36 12.76
N ILE A 108 5.38 -11.21 12.26
CA ILE A 108 6.60 -11.51 13.03
C ILE A 108 6.67 -10.59 14.26
N ALA A 109 6.43 -9.30 14.09
CA ALA A 109 6.41 -8.32 15.17
C ALA A 109 5.35 -8.63 16.22
N SER A 110 4.18 -9.14 15.81
CA SER A 110 3.10 -9.54 16.73
C SER A 110 3.46 -10.73 17.63
N ARG A 111 4.47 -11.51 17.24
CA ARG A 111 4.97 -12.69 17.97
C ARG A 111 6.28 -12.45 18.70
N SER A 112 6.86 -11.26 18.57
CA SER A 112 8.11 -10.90 19.22
C SER A 112 7.85 -10.32 20.61
N ASP A 113 8.48 -10.90 21.63
CA ASP A 113 8.40 -10.37 23.01
C ASP A 113 9.07 -8.99 23.17
N TRP A 114 9.88 -8.59 22.18
CA TRP A 114 10.68 -7.36 22.21
C TRP A 114 9.88 -6.11 21.84
N MET A 115 8.66 -6.25 21.29
CA MET A 115 7.82 -5.13 20.90
C MET A 115 6.41 -5.24 21.50
N PRO A 116 5.86 -4.13 22.02
CA PRO A 116 4.46 -4.08 22.39
C PRO A 116 3.56 -4.47 21.22
N GLY A 117 2.76 -5.52 21.39
CA GLY A 117 1.94 -6.08 20.31
C GLY A 117 1.01 -5.07 19.62
N TRP A 118 0.56 -4.02 20.33
CA TRP A 118 -0.27 -2.94 19.77
C TRP A 118 0.41 -2.17 18.64
N LEU A 119 1.75 -2.07 18.63
CA LEU A 119 2.51 -1.44 17.54
C LEU A 119 2.46 -2.25 16.24
N SER A 120 2.21 -3.56 16.31
CA SER A 120 2.06 -4.43 15.14
C SER A 120 0.65 -4.40 14.53
N VAL A 121 -0.35 -3.98 15.30
CA VAL A 121 -1.76 -3.97 14.88
C VAL A 121 -2.02 -2.92 13.80
N GLY A 122 -1.45 -1.72 13.94
CA GLY A 122 -1.64 -0.63 12.98
C GLY A 122 -1.23 -1.01 11.55
N PRO A 123 0.02 -1.48 11.33
CA PRO A 123 0.45 -1.97 10.03
C PRO A 123 -0.41 -3.11 9.48
N LEU A 124 -0.85 -4.06 10.33
CA LEU A 124 -1.75 -5.15 9.92
C LEU A 124 -3.09 -4.63 9.41
N LEU A 125 -3.70 -3.67 10.09
CA LEU A 125 -4.99 -3.09 9.71
C LEU A 125 -4.96 -2.35 8.37
N ILE A 126 -3.77 -1.95 7.88
CA ILE A 126 -3.62 -1.30 6.58
C ILE A 126 -3.16 -2.30 5.51
N ALA A 127 -2.17 -3.13 5.82
CA ALA A 127 -1.54 -4.06 4.88
C ALA A 127 -2.46 -5.23 4.51
N LEU A 128 -3.28 -5.71 5.45
CA LEU A 128 -4.15 -6.87 5.21
C LEU A 128 -5.33 -6.52 4.30
N PRO A 129 -6.08 -5.41 4.50
CA PRO A 129 -7.13 -5.01 3.57
C PRO A 129 -6.59 -4.64 2.18
N THR A 130 -5.41 -4.02 2.09
CA THR A 130 -4.77 -3.70 0.80
C THR A 130 -4.37 -4.96 0.04
N ALA A 131 -3.79 -5.95 0.72
CA ALA A 131 -3.49 -7.25 0.12
C ALA A 131 -4.76 -7.97 -0.34
N CYS A 132 -5.80 -8.04 0.51
CA CYS A 132 -7.08 -8.64 0.16
C CYS A 132 -7.74 -7.97 -1.04
N TRP A 133 -7.72 -6.63 -1.10
CA TRP A 133 -8.22 -5.86 -2.24
C TRP A 133 -7.47 -6.18 -3.53
N ALA A 134 -6.15 -6.25 -3.47
CA ALA A 134 -5.33 -6.56 -4.63
C ALA A 134 -5.61 -7.98 -5.15
N ILE A 135 -5.68 -8.98 -4.26
CA ILE A 135 -6.02 -10.37 -4.61
C ILE A 135 -7.41 -10.44 -5.24
N ALA A 136 -8.42 -9.88 -4.56
CA ALA A 136 -9.79 -9.91 -5.04
C ALA A 136 -9.94 -9.24 -6.41
N SER A 137 -9.25 -8.11 -6.62
CA SER A 137 -9.30 -7.39 -7.89
C SER A 137 -8.57 -8.12 -9.02
N ILE A 138 -7.48 -8.84 -8.73
CA ILE A 138 -6.81 -9.71 -9.71
C ILE A 138 -7.71 -10.88 -10.09
N ILE A 139 -8.34 -11.55 -9.11
CA ILE A 139 -9.25 -12.66 -9.37
C ILE A 139 -10.42 -12.21 -10.24
N LEU A 140 -11.06 -11.08 -9.90
CA LEU A 140 -12.17 -10.53 -10.68
C LEU A 140 -11.75 -10.16 -12.11
N LEU A 141 -10.56 -9.56 -12.28
CA LEU A 141 -10.03 -9.23 -13.59
C LEU A 141 -9.78 -10.50 -14.43
N SER A 142 -9.25 -11.56 -13.82
CA SER A 142 -9.02 -12.84 -14.52
C SER A 142 -10.33 -13.49 -14.99
N ARG A 143 -11.40 -13.39 -14.18
CA ARG A 143 -12.72 -13.92 -14.52
C ARG A 143 -13.37 -13.16 -15.68
N ASP A 144 -13.35 -11.83 -15.65
CA ASP A 144 -13.88 -10.97 -16.73
C ASP A 144 -13.16 -11.25 -18.07
N SER A 145 -11.86 -11.56 -18.00
CA SER A 145 -11.06 -11.90 -19.18
C SER A 145 -11.49 -13.23 -19.81
N SER A 146 -11.75 -14.26 -19.00
CA SER A 146 -12.20 -15.57 -19.47
C SER A 146 -13.60 -15.52 -20.09
N GLU A 147 -14.53 -14.76 -19.50
CA GLU A 147 -15.89 -14.60 -20.02
C GLU A 147 -15.90 -13.90 -21.39
N ARG A 148 -15.03 -12.91 -21.61
CA ARG A 148 -14.89 -12.25 -22.93
C ARG A 148 -14.37 -13.19 -24.00
N ILE A 149 -13.41 -14.05 -23.68
CA ILE A 149 -12.83 -14.99 -24.66
C ILE A 149 -13.89 -16.02 -25.06
N GLY A 150 -14.58 -16.63 -24.09
CA GLY A 150 -15.60 -17.66 -24.34
C GLY A 150 -16.92 -17.15 -24.94
N GLY A 151 -17.20 -15.85 -24.86
CA GLY A 151 -18.39 -15.23 -25.45
C GLY A 151 -18.30 -14.97 -26.95
N THR A 152 -17.10 -15.05 -27.55
CA THR A 152 -16.86 -14.77 -28.97
C THR A 152 -17.14 -15.96 -29.89
N ASP A 153 -17.38 -17.15 -29.33
CA ASP A 153 -17.59 -18.40 -30.07
C ASP A 153 -19.09 -18.78 -30.24
N ARG A 154 -20.01 -17.83 -30.02
CA ARG A 154 -21.46 -18.00 -30.25
C ARG A 154 -21.99 -16.95 -31.21
#